data_AF-A0A8S1B6V6-F1
#
_entry.id   AF-A0A8S1B6V6-F1
#
_cell.length_a   1.000
_cell.length_b   1.000
_cell.length_c   1.000
_cell.angle_alpha   90.00
_cell.angle_beta   90.00
_cell.angle_gamma   90.00
#
_symmetry.space_group_name_H-M   'P 1'
#
loop_
_entity.id
_entity.type
_entity.pdbx_description
1 polymer ?
#
loop_
_entity_poly.entity_id
_entity_poly.type
_entity_poly.pdbx_seq_one_letter_code
_entity_poly.pdbx_strand_id
1 'polypeptide(L)'
;MHSKSLSETHKGETVLAALTRLDQEIASSERTHPVARLAVVTAEIDSIQQLFISLDLYKRPMLASENEDFVANVNRKEMRRLELSWLRNRYGELARERRVLHAQILRIRSLYTQLQKLLESLWGAETRPGTPLESVLTKACALRDALAQVSARLRAAAEYAHAAVRLMDDALPAWKLTTVGKSGWERSTSCADACRLLVQARCAERGARRVLAAPAAPRAARALRLALDYAFTDAIHDHK
;
A
#
# COMPACT_ATOMS: atom_id res chain seq x y z
N MET A 1 -44.64 12.83 21.30
CA MET A 1 -44.87 11.54 22.00
C MET A 1 -43.85 10.54 21.48
N HIS A 2 -43.18 9.82 22.40
CA HIS A 2 -42.12 8.81 22.21
C HIS A 2 -40.78 9.38 21.71
N SER A 3 -39.63 9.24 22.38
CA SER A 3 -39.18 8.52 23.59
C SER A 3 -37.80 9.09 23.94
N LYS A 4 -37.60 9.74 25.10
CA LYS A 4 -36.99 9.19 26.33
C LYS A 4 -35.62 8.50 26.17
N SER A 5 -34.71 8.92 27.06
CA SER A 5 -33.44 8.35 27.54
C SER A 5 -32.18 8.42 26.66
N LEU A 6 -31.44 9.53 26.76
CA LEU A 6 -29.98 9.57 26.54
C LEU A 6 -29.21 9.87 27.83
N SER A 7 -29.91 9.89 28.97
CA SER A 7 -29.34 10.10 30.29
C SER A 7 -29.92 9.06 31.23
N GLU A 8 -29.33 7.86 31.28
CA GLU A 8 -29.18 7.03 32.49
C GLU A 8 -28.64 5.64 32.11
N THR A 9 -27.70 5.16 32.94
CA THR A 9 -26.90 3.92 32.84
C THR A 9 -25.75 4.04 31.82
N HIS A 10 -24.47 4.00 32.19
CA HIS A 10 -23.82 2.92 32.94
C HIS A 10 -22.63 3.41 33.78
N LYS A 11 -22.87 3.70 35.06
CA LYS A 11 -21.80 3.62 36.06
C LYS A 11 -21.49 2.13 36.25
N GLY A 12 -20.37 1.67 35.70
CA GLY A 12 -19.92 0.28 35.82
C GLY A 12 -19.63 -0.45 34.50
N GLU A 13 -19.65 0.22 33.35
CA GLU A 13 -19.19 -0.40 32.10
C GLU A 13 -17.67 -0.67 32.20
N THR A 14 -17.27 -1.92 31.99
CA THR A 14 -15.85 -2.29 31.96
C THR A 14 -15.23 -1.76 30.67
N VAL A 15 -13.93 -1.43 30.72
CA VAL A 15 -13.18 -0.94 29.54
C VAL A 15 -13.35 -1.88 28.34
N LEU A 16 -13.44 -3.18 28.60
CA LEU A 16 -13.66 -4.19 27.57
C LEU A 16 -15.04 -4.08 26.91
N ALA A 17 -16.10 -3.84 27.70
CA ALA A 17 -17.47 -3.66 27.19
C ALA A 17 -17.59 -2.38 26.34
N ALA A 18 -16.98 -1.29 26.81
CA ALA A 18 -16.93 -0.03 26.08
C ALA A 18 -16.18 -0.18 24.74
N LEU A 19 -15.07 -0.93 24.72
CA LEU A 19 -14.30 -1.22 23.50
C LEU A 19 -15.10 -2.08 22.53
N THR A 20 -15.78 -3.12 23.00
CA THR A 20 -16.60 -3.99 22.13
C THR A 20 -17.80 -3.27 21.51
N ARG A 21 -18.38 -2.32 22.25
CA ARG A 21 -19.46 -1.47 21.74
C ARG A 21 -18.94 -0.49 20.69
N LEU A 22 -17.80 0.14 20.95
CA LEU A 22 -17.11 0.98 19.97
C LEU A 22 -16.76 0.21 18.70
N ASP A 23 -16.28 -1.03 18.80
CA ASP A 23 -15.98 -1.86 17.64
C ASP A 23 -17.25 -2.22 16.83
N GLN A 24 -18.39 -2.43 17.49
CA GLN A 24 -19.68 -2.67 16.83
C GLN A 24 -20.27 -1.40 16.18
N GLU A 25 -20.11 -0.24 16.81
CA GLU A 25 -20.48 1.06 16.26
C GLU A 25 -19.59 1.43 15.07
N ILE A 26 -18.29 1.15 15.14
CA ILE A 26 -17.36 1.30 14.02
C ILE A 26 -17.78 0.38 12.87
N ALA A 27 -17.97 -0.91 13.12
CA ALA A 27 -18.34 -1.88 12.08
C ALA A 27 -19.68 -1.58 11.40
N SER A 28 -20.65 -1.03 12.14
CA SER A 28 -21.94 -0.59 11.57
C SER A 28 -21.81 0.71 10.78
N SER A 29 -21.01 1.68 11.25
CA SER A 29 -20.73 2.93 10.52
C SER A 29 -19.91 2.73 9.23
N GLU A 30 -19.03 1.72 9.21
CA GLU A 30 -18.21 1.36 8.05
C GLU A 30 -19.03 0.89 6.85
N ARG A 31 -20.23 0.35 7.09
CA ARG A 31 -21.15 -0.11 6.05
C ARG A 31 -21.94 1.02 5.42
N THR A 32 -22.21 2.10 6.15
CA THR A 32 -23.16 3.15 5.74
C THR A 32 -22.50 4.32 5.02
N HIS A 33 -21.27 4.74 5.35
CA HIS A 33 -20.72 6.00 4.82
C HIS A 33 -19.21 5.93 4.44
N PRO A 34 -18.85 5.36 3.27
CA PRO A 34 -17.45 5.22 2.85
C PRO A 34 -16.77 6.54 2.42
N VAL A 35 -17.52 7.52 1.91
CA VAL A 35 -16.97 8.77 1.34
C VAL A 35 -16.79 9.87 2.39
N ALA A 36 -17.70 9.96 3.38
CA ALA A 36 -17.56 10.89 4.51
C ALA A 36 -16.32 10.58 5.38
N ARG A 37 -15.79 9.35 5.29
CA ARG A 37 -14.58 8.97 6.00
C ARG A 37 -13.33 9.69 5.53
N LEU A 38 -13.15 10.16 4.29
CA LEU A 38 -11.89 10.85 3.97
C LEU A 38 -11.68 12.10 4.85
N ALA A 39 -12.76 12.82 5.16
CA ALA A 39 -12.77 13.99 6.04
C ALA A 39 -12.64 13.62 7.52
N VAL A 40 -13.35 12.59 7.99
CA VAL A 40 -13.26 12.10 9.39
C VAL A 40 -11.90 11.46 9.67
N VAL A 41 -11.34 10.75 8.69
CA VAL A 41 -9.99 10.18 8.71
C VAL A 41 -8.99 11.34 8.80
N THR A 42 -9.01 12.35 7.93
CA THR A 42 -8.11 13.51 8.12
C THR A 42 -8.25 14.17 9.50
N ALA A 43 -9.45 14.27 10.06
CA ALA A 43 -9.67 14.78 11.42
C ALA A 43 -9.09 13.86 12.53
N GLU A 44 -9.05 12.55 12.32
CA GLU A 44 -8.41 11.58 13.22
C GLU A 44 -6.86 11.63 13.14
N ILE A 45 -6.27 12.02 12.00
CA ILE A 45 -4.81 12.29 11.91
C ILE A 45 -4.45 13.48 12.79
N ASP A 46 -5.23 14.56 12.67
CA ASP A 46 -5.03 15.75 13.48
C ASP A 46 -5.23 15.43 14.96
N SER A 47 -6.20 14.58 15.31
CA SER A 47 -6.46 14.21 16.72
C SER A 47 -5.37 13.34 17.35
N ILE A 48 -4.73 12.44 16.58
CA ILE A 48 -3.65 11.59 17.10
C ILE A 48 -2.34 12.38 17.22
N GLN A 49 -2.00 13.22 16.24
CA GLN A 49 -0.88 14.16 16.39
C GLN A 49 -1.12 15.13 17.55
N GLN A 50 -2.33 15.67 17.68
CA GLN A 50 -2.72 16.50 18.83
C GLN A 50 -2.68 15.73 20.15
N LEU A 51 -2.96 14.43 20.19
CA LEU A 51 -2.79 13.59 21.39
C LEU A 51 -1.34 13.50 21.84
N PHE A 52 -0.41 13.25 20.91
CA PHE A 52 1.02 13.22 21.23
C PHE A 52 1.57 14.58 21.67
N ILE A 53 1.06 15.66 21.08
CA ILE A 53 1.42 17.04 21.43
C ILE A 53 0.80 17.44 22.79
N SER A 54 -0.47 17.11 23.03
CA SER A 54 -1.18 17.45 24.27
C SER A 54 -0.70 16.66 25.49
N LEU A 55 -0.24 15.41 25.29
CA LEU A 55 0.37 14.59 26.34
C LEU A 55 1.86 14.94 26.58
N ASP A 56 2.43 15.86 25.80
CA ASP A 56 3.83 16.32 25.87
C ASP A 56 4.83 15.14 25.98
N LEU A 57 4.49 13.99 25.37
CA LEU A 57 5.22 12.72 25.43
C LEU A 57 6.68 12.87 24.98
N TYR A 58 6.96 13.85 24.13
CA TYR A 58 8.28 14.18 23.61
C TYR A 58 9.21 14.85 24.62
N LYS A 59 8.69 15.49 25.67
CA LYS A 59 9.49 16.07 26.77
C LYS A 59 9.62 15.13 27.97
N ARG A 60 8.82 14.07 28.01
CA ARG A 60 8.74 13.13 29.14
C ARG A 60 8.94 11.69 28.65
N PRO A 61 10.17 11.30 28.27
CA PRO A 61 10.46 9.96 27.79
C PRO A 61 10.10 8.86 28.79
N MET A 62 10.17 9.16 30.09
CA MET A 62 9.69 8.26 31.16
C MET A 62 8.18 8.01 31.08
N LEU A 63 7.37 9.03 30.77
CA LEU A 63 5.92 8.87 30.61
C LEU A 63 5.56 8.09 29.35
N ALA A 64 6.39 8.20 28.31
CA ALA A 64 6.27 7.41 27.09
C ALA A 64 6.66 5.94 27.31
N SER A 65 7.67 5.65 28.16
CA SER A 65 8.00 4.27 28.52
C SER A 65 6.99 3.66 29.50
N GLU A 66 6.47 4.44 30.45
CA GLU A 66 5.39 4.00 31.34
C GLU A 66 4.11 3.65 30.58
N ASN A 67 3.87 4.31 29.45
CA ASN A 67 2.72 4.07 28.57
C ASN A 67 3.12 3.44 27.22
N GLU A 68 4.19 2.65 27.19
CA GLU A 68 4.75 2.05 25.97
C GLU A 68 3.67 1.29 25.18
N ASP A 69 2.84 0.50 25.87
CA ASP A 69 1.76 -0.28 25.25
C ASP A 69 0.69 0.59 24.58
N PHE A 70 0.35 1.73 25.20
CA PHE A 70 -0.62 2.67 24.63
C PHE A 70 -0.04 3.32 23.37
N VAL A 71 1.19 3.83 23.45
CA VAL A 71 1.91 4.45 22.32
C VAL A 71 2.09 3.44 21.18
N ALA A 72 2.47 2.20 21.49
CA ALA A 72 2.61 1.13 20.52
C ALA A 72 1.28 0.76 19.86
N ASN A 73 0.18 0.76 20.60
CA ASN A 73 -1.15 0.47 20.06
C ASN A 73 -1.65 1.59 19.13
N VAL A 74 -1.48 2.85 19.52
CA VAL A 74 -1.78 4.03 18.69
C VAL A 74 -0.98 3.97 17.39
N ASN A 75 0.34 3.72 17.49
CA ASN A 75 1.20 3.56 16.33
C ASN A 75 0.75 2.40 15.44
N ARG A 76 0.45 1.21 15.98
CA ARG A 76 -0.06 0.08 15.19
C ARG A 76 -1.35 0.41 14.44
N LYS A 77 -2.27 1.17 15.06
CA LYS A 77 -3.52 1.61 14.42
C LYS A 77 -3.25 2.58 13.27
N GLU A 78 -2.40 3.57 13.47
CA GLU A 78 -2.01 4.51 12.43
C GLU A 78 -1.26 3.85 11.27
N MET A 79 -0.36 2.91 11.57
CA MET A 79 0.33 2.09 10.56
C MET A 79 -0.66 1.32 9.67
N ARG A 80 -1.63 0.62 10.29
CA ARG A 80 -2.66 -0.13 9.55
C ARG A 80 -3.51 0.78 8.67
N ARG A 81 -3.83 1.96 9.17
CA ARG A 81 -4.64 2.95 8.47
C ARG A 81 -3.91 3.53 7.26
N LEU A 82 -2.64 3.91 7.40
CA LEU A 82 -1.80 4.35 6.29
C LEU A 82 -1.69 3.26 5.22
N GLU A 83 -1.49 2.00 5.63
CA GLU A 83 -1.47 0.86 4.71
C GLU A 83 -2.81 0.70 3.97
N LEU A 84 -3.94 0.80 4.66
CA LEU A 84 -5.27 0.75 4.03
C LEU A 84 -5.50 1.89 3.03
N SER A 85 -5.07 3.11 3.37
CA SER A 85 -5.17 4.26 2.48
C SER A 85 -4.37 4.05 1.19
N TRP A 86 -3.14 3.52 1.33
CA TRP A 86 -2.28 3.18 0.22
C TRP A 86 -2.90 2.11 -0.68
N LEU A 87 -3.43 1.03 -0.09
CA LEU A 87 -4.09 -0.04 -0.83
C LEU A 87 -5.30 0.45 -1.64
N ARG A 88 -6.10 1.36 -1.07
CA ARG A 88 -7.27 1.94 -1.75
C ARG A 88 -6.85 2.80 -2.94
N ASN A 89 -5.87 3.67 -2.76
CA ASN A 89 -5.34 4.50 -3.84
C ASN A 89 -4.79 3.61 -4.97
N ARG A 90 -3.98 2.60 -4.60
CA ARG A 90 -3.38 1.69 -5.57
C ARG A 90 -4.42 0.87 -6.33
N TYR A 91 -5.47 0.42 -5.63
CA TYR A 91 -6.59 -0.25 -6.28
C TYR A 91 -7.28 0.67 -7.32
N GLY A 92 -7.49 1.94 -6.97
CA GLY A 92 -8.08 2.93 -7.86
C GLY A 92 -7.25 3.19 -9.12
N GLU A 93 -5.92 3.23 -9.00
CA GLU A 93 -4.99 3.33 -10.13
C GLU A 93 -5.05 2.10 -11.03
N LEU A 94 -4.89 0.91 -10.45
CA LEU A 94 -4.94 -0.36 -11.17
C LEU A 94 -6.29 -0.57 -11.89
N ALA A 95 -7.39 -0.12 -11.30
CA ALA A 95 -8.71 -0.16 -11.92
C ALA A 95 -8.83 0.77 -13.14
N ARG A 96 -8.10 1.90 -13.17
CA ARG A 96 -8.03 2.80 -14.35
C ARG A 96 -7.16 2.16 -15.44
N GLU A 97 -5.97 1.70 -15.08
CA GLU A 97 -5.05 1.02 -16.00
C GLU A 97 -5.72 -0.19 -16.67
N ARG A 98 -6.41 -1.02 -15.89
CA ARG A 98 -7.17 -2.17 -16.40
C ARG A 98 -8.22 -1.76 -17.43
N ARG A 99 -8.93 -0.65 -17.21
CA ARG A 99 -9.95 -0.15 -18.16
C ARG A 99 -9.31 0.27 -19.49
N VAL A 100 -8.19 0.97 -19.44
CA VAL A 100 -7.43 1.38 -20.64
C VAL A 100 -6.94 0.16 -21.41
N LEU A 101 -6.31 -0.80 -20.73
CA LEU A 101 -5.83 -2.04 -21.34
C LEU A 101 -6.97 -2.86 -21.94
N HIS A 102 -8.12 -2.92 -21.26
CA HIS A 102 -9.29 -3.63 -21.77
C HIS A 102 -9.79 -3.02 -23.09
N ALA A 103 -9.89 -1.69 -23.16
CA ALA A 103 -10.27 -1.00 -24.40
C ALA A 103 -9.27 -1.27 -25.55
N GLN A 104 -7.97 -1.28 -25.25
CA GLN A 104 -6.93 -1.61 -26.23
C GLN A 104 -7.05 -3.07 -26.71
N ILE A 105 -7.29 -4.02 -25.80
CA ILE A 105 -7.49 -5.44 -26.16
C ILE A 105 -8.70 -5.61 -27.08
N LEU A 106 -9.80 -4.93 -26.81
CA LEU A 106 -10.99 -4.98 -27.67
C LEU A 106 -10.69 -4.45 -29.08
N ARG A 107 -9.93 -3.35 -29.19
CA ARG A 107 -9.47 -2.81 -30.48
C ARG A 107 -8.54 -3.77 -31.22
N ILE A 108 -7.61 -4.40 -30.52
CA ILE A 108 -6.70 -5.38 -31.11
C ILE A 108 -7.51 -6.59 -31.63
N ARG A 109 -8.47 -7.08 -30.85
CA ARG A 109 -9.36 -8.18 -31.27
C ARG A 109 -10.17 -7.83 -32.51
N SER A 110 -10.69 -6.60 -32.62
CA SER A 110 -11.43 -6.19 -33.82
C SER A 110 -10.52 -6.09 -35.06
N LEU A 111 -9.28 -5.65 -34.91
CA LEU A 111 -8.30 -5.64 -36.00
C LEU A 111 -7.93 -7.06 -36.43
N TYR A 112 -7.73 -7.99 -35.50
CA TYR A 112 -7.45 -9.39 -35.82
C TYR A 112 -8.62 -10.07 -36.53
N THR A 113 -9.88 -9.77 -36.16
CA THR A 113 -11.03 -10.32 -36.89
C THR A 113 -11.19 -9.73 -38.29
N GLN A 114 -10.87 -8.44 -38.47
CA GLN A 114 -10.81 -7.83 -39.81
C GLN A 114 -9.72 -8.47 -40.67
N LEU A 115 -8.53 -8.68 -40.11
CA LEU A 115 -7.44 -9.38 -40.78
C LEU A 115 -7.88 -10.80 -41.19
N GLN A 116 -8.48 -11.55 -40.27
CA GLN A 116 -8.96 -12.92 -40.54
C GLN A 116 -9.94 -12.97 -41.72
N LYS A 117 -10.90 -12.04 -41.77
CA LYS A 117 -11.84 -11.93 -42.90
C LYS A 117 -11.14 -11.63 -44.23
N LEU A 118 -10.11 -10.77 -44.20
CA LEU A 118 -9.31 -10.49 -45.39
C LEU A 118 -8.52 -11.73 -45.84
N LEU A 119 -7.91 -12.46 -44.90
CA LEU A 119 -7.22 -13.71 -45.21
C LEU A 119 -8.15 -14.73 -45.87
N GLU A 120 -9.35 -14.90 -45.32
CA GLU A 120 -10.39 -15.78 -45.85
C GLU A 120 -10.85 -15.33 -47.25
N SER A 121 -10.96 -14.02 -47.50
CA SER A 121 -11.32 -13.50 -48.82
C SER A 121 -10.25 -13.68 -49.89
N LEU A 122 -8.96 -13.70 -49.50
CA LEU A 122 -7.83 -13.81 -50.42
C LEU A 122 -7.44 -15.25 -50.74
N TRP A 123 -7.49 -16.14 -49.74
CA TRP A 123 -7.02 -17.53 -49.87
C TRP A 123 -8.14 -18.57 -49.79
N GLY A 124 -9.34 -18.22 -49.31
CA GLY A 124 -10.50 -19.12 -49.32
C GLY A 124 -10.21 -20.51 -48.75
N ALA A 125 -10.42 -21.55 -49.56
CA ALA A 125 -10.12 -22.95 -49.23
C ALA A 125 -8.72 -23.41 -49.67
N GLU A 126 -7.94 -22.54 -50.32
CA GLU A 126 -6.59 -22.88 -50.76
C GLU A 126 -5.62 -22.86 -49.57
N THR A 127 -4.68 -23.80 -49.55
CA THR A 127 -3.64 -23.86 -48.52
C THR A 127 -2.72 -22.66 -48.65
N ARG A 128 -2.88 -21.71 -47.71
CA ARG A 128 -2.02 -20.53 -47.61
C ARG A 128 -0.55 -20.93 -47.47
N PRO A 129 0.37 -20.32 -48.24
CA PRO A 129 1.80 -20.55 -48.06
C PRO A 129 2.23 -20.08 -46.66
N GLY A 130 2.93 -20.93 -45.91
CA GLY A 130 3.46 -20.60 -44.57
C GLY A 130 2.67 -21.14 -43.38
N THR A 131 1.54 -21.83 -43.58
CA THR A 131 0.80 -22.56 -42.53
C THR A 131 1.67 -23.44 -41.60
N PRO A 132 2.72 -24.18 -42.05
CA PRO A 132 3.59 -24.90 -41.12
C PRO A 132 4.41 -23.96 -40.22
N LEU A 133 4.82 -22.79 -40.72
CA LEU A 133 5.57 -21.78 -39.97
C LEU A 133 4.70 -21.02 -38.97
N GLU A 134 3.40 -20.89 -39.19
CA GLU A 134 2.46 -20.27 -38.26
C GLU A 134 2.43 -21.02 -36.91
N SER A 135 2.52 -22.36 -36.94
CA SER A 135 2.62 -23.18 -35.72
C SER A 135 3.91 -22.95 -34.92
N VAL A 136 5.01 -22.62 -35.61
CA VAL A 136 6.29 -22.31 -34.98
C VAL A 136 6.28 -20.86 -34.46
N LEU A 137 5.70 -19.94 -35.22
CA LEU A 137 5.55 -18.53 -34.84
C LEU A 137 4.64 -18.37 -33.62
N THR A 138 3.53 -19.10 -33.53
CA THR A 138 2.66 -19.10 -32.35
C THR A 138 3.38 -19.61 -31.10
N LYS A 139 4.18 -20.68 -31.21
CA LYS A 139 5.04 -21.16 -30.11
C LYS A 139 6.09 -20.11 -29.71
N ALA A 140 6.75 -19.48 -30.68
CA ALA A 140 7.72 -18.42 -30.42
C ALA A 140 7.08 -17.19 -29.76
N CYS A 141 5.89 -16.78 -30.20
CA CYS A 141 5.11 -15.71 -29.57
C CYS A 141 4.71 -16.06 -28.14
N ALA A 142 4.27 -17.29 -27.88
CA ALA A 142 3.92 -17.73 -26.52
C ALA A 142 5.14 -17.65 -25.57
N LEU A 143 6.32 -18.09 -26.03
CA LEU A 143 7.56 -17.97 -25.26
C LEU A 143 7.95 -16.50 -25.03
N ARG A 144 7.87 -15.67 -26.07
CA ARG A 144 8.13 -14.22 -25.97
C ARG A 144 7.19 -13.58 -24.94
N ASP A 145 5.90 -13.90 -24.99
CA ASP A 145 4.90 -13.30 -24.10
C ASP A 145 5.10 -13.76 -22.65
N ALA A 146 5.50 -15.02 -22.43
CA ALA A 146 5.89 -15.52 -21.11
C ALA A 146 7.14 -14.78 -20.57
N LEU A 147 8.17 -14.60 -21.39
CA LEU A 147 9.36 -13.82 -21.02
C LEU A 147 9.03 -12.35 -20.77
N ALA A 148 8.17 -11.76 -21.61
CA ALA A 148 7.71 -10.39 -21.44
C ALA A 148 6.96 -10.21 -20.11
N GLN A 149 6.11 -11.18 -19.73
CA GLN A 149 5.42 -11.19 -18.45
C GLN A 149 6.38 -11.23 -17.26
N VAL A 150 7.42 -12.08 -17.31
CA VAL A 150 8.46 -12.12 -16.27
C VAL A 150 9.21 -10.79 -16.21
N SER A 151 9.60 -10.24 -17.36
CA SER A 151 10.29 -8.94 -17.44
C SER A 151 9.45 -7.80 -16.85
N ALA A 152 8.15 -7.77 -17.11
CA ALA A 152 7.24 -6.76 -16.59
C ALA A 152 7.12 -6.83 -15.07
N ARG A 153 7.04 -8.03 -14.51
CA ARG A 153 7.02 -8.24 -13.05
C ARG A 153 8.33 -7.80 -12.39
N LEU A 154 9.47 -8.11 -13.01
CA LEU A 154 10.77 -7.68 -12.52
C LEU A 154 10.91 -6.15 -12.50
N ARG A 155 10.52 -5.47 -13.59
CA ARG A 155 10.54 -4.00 -13.64
C ARG A 155 9.64 -3.38 -12.59
N ALA A 156 8.38 -3.83 -12.49
CA ALA A 156 7.45 -3.32 -11.50
C ALA A 156 7.95 -3.54 -10.06
N ALA A 157 8.56 -4.69 -9.77
CA ALA A 157 9.14 -4.93 -8.45
C ALA A 157 10.37 -4.05 -8.16
N ALA A 158 11.21 -3.79 -9.16
CA ALA A 158 12.32 -2.85 -9.05
C ALA A 158 11.82 -1.42 -8.78
N GLU A 159 10.77 -0.97 -9.48
CA GLU A 159 10.13 0.33 -9.24
C GLU A 159 9.65 0.48 -7.79
N TYR A 160 8.97 -0.54 -7.25
CA TYR A 160 8.54 -0.53 -5.84
C TYR A 160 9.73 -0.54 -4.87
N ALA A 161 10.80 -1.29 -5.16
CA ALA A 161 11.99 -1.31 -4.32
C ALA A 161 12.72 0.05 -4.35
N HIS A 162 12.85 0.68 -5.51
CA HIS A 162 13.39 2.02 -5.62
C HIS A 162 12.53 3.05 -4.87
N ALA A 163 11.20 2.95 -4.98
CA ALA A 163 10.30 3.81 -4.20
C ALA A 163 10.49 3.60 -2.69
N ALA A 164 10.65 2.35 -2.23
CA ALA A 164 10.92 2.04 -0.83
C ALA A 164 12.23 2.67 -0.36
N VAL A 165 13.32 2.52 -1.12
CA VAL A 165 14.63 3.11 -0.78
C VAL A 165 14.57 4.63 -0.75
N ARG A 166 13.94 5.27 -1.73
CA ARG A 166 13.79 6.75 -1.74
C ARG A 166 13.03 7.25 -0.52
N LEU A 167 11.92 6.59 -0.17
CA LEU A 167 11.15 6.94 1.02
C LEU A 167 11.95 6.73 2.31
N MET A 168 12.86 5.77 2.34
CA MET A 168 13.79 5.59 3.45
C MET A 168 14.85 6.70 3.50
N ASP A 169 15.46 7.04 2.36
CA ASP A 169 16.42 8.13 2.26
C ASP A 169 15.80 9.47 2.70
N ASP A 170 14.51 9.70 2.41
CA ASP A 170 13.77 10.87 2.88
C ASP A 170 13.39 10.77 4.37
N ALA A 171 13.15 9.56 4.89
CA ALA A 171 12.81 9.34 6.30
C ALA A 171 13.99 9.56 7.24
N LEU A 172 15.22 9.23 6.82
CA LEU A 172 16.41 9.31 7.66
C LEU A 172 16.73 10.74 8.15
N PRO A 173 16.71 11.80 7.31
CA PRO A 173 16.83 13.19 7.76
C PRO A 173 15.72 13.60 8.72
N ALA A 174 14.47 13.24 8.44
CA ALA A 174 13.33 13.54 9.32
C ALA A 174 13.48 12.87 10.69
N TRP A 175 14.00 11.63 10.72
CA TRP A 175 14.32 10.91 11.94
C TRP A 175 15.42 11.60 12.75
N LYS A 176 16.49 12.11 12.10
CA LYS A 176 17.55 12.87 12.78
C LYS A 176 17.04 14.17 13.39
N LEU A 177 16.08 14.83 12.75
CA LEU A 177 15.46 16.04 13.31
C LEU A 177 14.64 15.77 14.58
N THR A 178 14.27 14.51 14.87
CA THR A 178 13.59 14.16 16.13
C THR A 178 14.49 14.35 17.35
N THR A 179 15.79 14.15 17.22
CA THR A 179 16.76 14.29 18.32
C THR A 179 17.41 15.67 18.36
N VAL A 180 17.57 16.32 17.20
CA VAL A 180 18.30 17.61 17.06
C VAL A 180 17.38 18.84 17.00
N GLY A 181 16.06 18.66 16.87
CA GLY A 181 15.10 19.75 16.74
C GLY A 181 15.10 20.73 17.92
N LYS A 182 15.02 22.03 17.63
CA LYS A 182 15.16 23.11 18.63
C LYS A 182 13.89 23.30 19.46
N SER A 183 12.72 23.00 18.89
CA SER A 183 11.44 23.07 19.58
C SER A 183 10.79 21.70 19.76
N GLY A 184 9.88 21.58 20.75
CA GLY A 184 9.07 20.36 20.93
C GLY A 184 8.20 20.07 19.71
N TRP A 185 7.60 21.12 19.13
CA TRP A 185 6.77 21.03 17.93
C TRP A 185 7.53 20.47 16.72
N GLU A 186 8.71 21.03 16.40
CA GLU A 186 9.54 20.55 15.28
C GLU A 186 9.90 19.07 15.42
N ARG A 187 10.22 18.61 16.63
CA ARG A 187 10.53 17.20 16.91
C ARG A 187 9.32 16.29 16.75
N SER A 188 8.13 16.75 17.14
CA SER A 188 6.88 16.00 16.96
C SER A 188 6.51 15.87 15.49
N THR A 189 6.58 16.96 14.73
CA THR A 189 6.28 16.97 13.30
C THR A 189 7.28 16.10 12.54
N SER A 190 8.58 16.23 12.81
CA SER A 190 9.60 15.42 12.16
C SER A 190 9.50 13.93 12.51
N CYS A 191 9.07 13.60 13.73
CA CYS A 191 8.81 12.21 14.14
C CYS A 191 7.61 11.64 13.39
N ALA A 192 6.53 12.40 13.27
CA ALA A 192 5.36 11.98 12.51
C ALA A 192 5.67 11.81 11.02
N ASP A 193 6.45 12.72 10.43
CA ASP A 193 6.88 12.67 9.04
C ASP A 193 7.79 11.46 8.79
N ALA A 194 8.78 11.23 9.66
CA ALA A 194 9.66 10.07 9.57
C ALA A 194 8.87 8.75 9.69
N CYS A 195 7.96 8.65 10.67
CA CYS A 195 7.10 7.49 10.82
C CYS A 195 6.27 7.25 9.55
N ARG A 196 5.61 8.29 9.02
CA ARG A 196 4.81 8.21 7.79
C ARG A 196 5.63 7.70 6.61
N LEU A 197 6.83 8.25 6.39
CA LEU A 197 7.72 7.86 5.31
C LEU A 197 8.18 6.40 5.46
N LEU A 198 8.51 5.96 6.68
CA LEU A 198 8.86 4.57 6.97
C LEU A 198 7.69 3.60 6.71
N VAL A 199 6.44 3.99 7.05
CA VAL A 199 5.25 3.17 6.72
C VAL A 199 5.09 3.03 5.22
N GLN A 200 5.22 4.13 4.49
CA GLN A 200 5.08 4.15 3.05
C GLN A 200 6.18 3.32 2.38
N ALA A 201 7.42 3.44 2.87
CA ALA A 201 8.54 2.61 2.43
C ALA A 201 8.24 1.13 2.65
N ARG A 202 7.68 0.76 3.82
CA ARG A 202 7.30 -0.63 4.13
C ARG A 202 6.12 -1.13 3.29
N CYS A 203 5.20 -0.24 2.90
CA CYS A 203 4.12 -0.59 1.96
C CYS A 203 4.67 -0.86 0.56
N ALA A 204 5.61 -0.03 0.09
CA ALA A 204 6.29 -0.20 -1.21
C ALA A 204 7.12 -1.50 -1.24
N GLU A 205 7.88 -1.77 -0.18
CA GLU A 205 8.60 -3.02 0.08
C GLU A 205 7.67 -4.25 -0.07
N ARG A 206 6.52 -4.24 0.61
CA ARG A 206 5.51 -5.32 0.49
C ARG A 206 4.92 -5.39 -0.92
N GLY A 207 4.75 -4.25 -1.59
CA GLY A 207 4.34 -4.17 -2.99
C GLY A 207 5.33 -4.90 -3.91
N ALA A 208 6.63 -4.64 -3.75
CA ALA A 208 7.69 -5.32 -4.47
C ALA A 208 7.63 -6.84 -4.26
N ARG A 209 7.48 -7.29 -3.00
CA ARG A 209 7.33 -8.72 -2.66
C ARG A 209 6.10 -9.37 -3.30
N ARG A 210 4.97 -8.67 -3.34
CA ARG A 210 3.72 -9.21 -3.91
C ARG A 210 3.79 -9.35 -5.44
N VAL A 211 4.49 -8.44 -6.11
CA VAL A 211 4.67 -8.49 -7.57
C VAL A 211 5.73 -9.51 -7.99
N LEU A 212 6.80 -9.65 -7.20
CA LEU A 212 7.77 -10.74 -7.31
C LEU A 212 7.14 -12.05 -6.80
N ALA A 213 6.31 -12.69 -7.62
CA ALA A 213 5.90 -14.05 -7.35
C ALA A 213 7.15 -14.97 -7.28
N ALA A 214 7.36 -15.63 -6.14
CA ALA A 214 8.49 -16.52 -5.85
C ALA A 214 8.86 -17.53 -6.96
N PRO A 215 7.92 -18.14 -7.73
CA PRO A 215 8.32 -19.07 -8.79
C PRO A 215 8.94 -18.41 -10.03
N ALA A 216 8.80 -17.09 -10.23
CA ALA A 216 9.32 -16.42 -11.42
C ALA A 216 10.78 -15.92 -11.26
N ALA A 217 11.19 -15.54 -10.04
CA ALA A 217 12.54 -15.02 -9.76
C ALA A 217 12.92 -15.16 -8.26
N PRO A 218 13.13 -16.39 -7.75
CA PRO A 218 13.31 -16.66 -6.33
C PRO A 218 14.56 -15.99 -5.73
N ARG A 219 15.65 -15.89 -6.52
CA ARG A 219 16.89 -15.23 -6.09
C ARG A 219 16.70 -13.72 -5.93
N ALA A 220 16.03 -13.07 -6.87
CA ALA A 220 15.73 -11.63 -6.80
C ALA A 220 14.80 -11.31 -5.62
N ALA A 221 13.76 -12.13 -5.42
CA ALA A 221 12.85 -11.99 -4.29
C ALA A 221 13.57 -12.11 -2.93
N ARG A 222 14.51 -13.07 -2.81
CA ARG A 222 15.32 -13.24 -1.60
C ARG A 222 16.30 -12.08 -1.37
N ALA A 223 17.01 -11.63 -2.40
CA ALA A 223 17.95 -10.52 -2.30
C ALA A 223 17.25 -9.22 -1.89
N LEU A 224 16.09 -8.93 -2.51
CA LEU A 224 15.30 -7.74 -2.24
C LEU A 224 14.72 -7.75 -0.81
N ARG A 225 14.30 -8.92 -0.31
CA ARG A 225 13.91 -9.11 1.09
C ARG A 225 15.05 -8.79 2.05
N LEU A 226 16.23 -9.37 1.83
CA LEU A 226 17.39 -9.19 2.70
C LEU A 226 17.89 -7.74 2.71
N ALA A 227 17.95 -7.11 1.53
CA ALA A 227 18.38 -5.71 1.41
C ALA A 227 17.43 -4.74 2.13
N LEU A 228 16.11 -4.95 2.00
CA LEU A 228 15.14 -4.10 2.67
C LEU A 228 15.09 -4.38 4.17
N ASP A 229 15.13 -5.65 4.60
CA ASP A 229 15.17 -5.97 6.02
C ASP A 229 16.45 -5.38 6.67
N TYR A 230 17.62 -5.45 6.02
CA TYR A 230 18.86 -4.77 6.46
C TYR A 230 18.71 -3.25 6.54
N ALA A 231 18.11 -2.62 5.51
CA ALA A 231 17.93 -1.19 5.52
C ALA A 231 16.98 -0.74 6.65
N PHE A 232 15.93 -1.51 6.95
CA PHE A 232 15.00 -1.21 8.04
C PHE A 232 15.55 -1.53 9.43
N THR A 233 16.50 -2.46 9.57
CA THR A 233 17.11 -2.80 10.86
C THR A 233 18.40 -2.02 11.10
N ASP A 234 19.40 -2.10 10.23
CA ASP A 234 20.75 -1.63 10.56
C ASP A 234 20.97 -0.15 10.25
N ALA A 235 20.41 0.39 9.15
CA ALA A 235 20.58 1.82 8.81
C ALA A 235 19.91 2.77 9.84
N ILE A 236 18.90 2.28 10.57
CA ILE A 236 18.27 3.02 11.68
C ILE A 236 19.12 2.94 12.95
N HIS A 237 19.95 1.90 13.12
CA HIS A 237 20.78 1.68 14.31
C HIS A 237 22.21 2.24 14.17
N ASP A 238 22.75 2.36 12.96
CA ASP A 238 24.08 2.92 12.67
C ASP A 238 24.15 4.47 12.77
N HIS A 239 23.03 5.13 13.08
CA HIS A 239 22.97 6.59 13.27
C HIS A 239 22.94 7.04 14.74
N LYS A 240 23.52 6.24 15.64
CA LYS A 240 23.85 6.68 17.00
C LYS A 240 25.07 7.60 17.03
#